data_AF-A0A956DH86-F1
#
_entry.id   AF-A0A956DH86-F1
#
_cell.length_a   1.000
_cell.length_b   1.000
_cell.length_c   1.000
_cell.angle_alpha   90.00
_cell.angle_beta   90.00
_cell.angle_gamma   90.00
#
_symmetry.space_group_name_H-M   'P 1'
#
loop_
_entity.id
_entity.type
_entity.pdbx_description
1 polymer ?
#
loop_
_entity_poly.entity_id
_entity_poly.type
_entity_poly.pdbx_seq_one_letter_code
_entity_poly.pdbx_strand_id
1 'polypeptide(L)'
;MNRFFATCLALALALPIVASAQARTPYLQTLTPTSVTVVFRTAGAGRGRVCFGEAPDALGAPVLGTDGATQHVIRLGALRPATRYWYAATTDA
;
A
#
# COMPACT_ATOMS: atom_id res chain seq x y z
N MET A 1 -10.59 -64.45 -12.12
CA MET A 1 -10.28 -64.62 -10.69
C MET A 1 -9.08 -63.72 -10.37
N ASN A 2 -9.29 -62.65 -9.60
CA ASN A 2 -8.29 -61.91 -8.78
C ASN A 2 -7.16 -61.15 -9.53
N ARG A 3 -6.85 -59.85 -9.32
CA ARG A 3 -7.24 -58.84 -8.32
C ARG A 3 -7.01 -57.44 -8.92
N PHE A 4 -8.03 -56.59 -8.91
CA PHE A 4 -7.87 -55.13 -8.86
C PHE A 4 -7.86 -54.74 -7.38
N PHE A 5 -6.86 -54.01 -6.88
CA PHE A 5 -6.94 -53.13 -5.70
C PHE A 5 -5.58 -52.39 -5.54
N ALA A 6 -5.48 -51.18 -6.11
CA ALA A 6 -5.55 -49.90 -5.38
C ALA A 6 -4.18 -49.41 -4.89
N THR A 7 -3.39 -48.87 -5.82
CA THR A 7 -2.26 -47.98 -5.50
C THR A 7 -2.80 -46.55 -5.50
N CYS A 8 -3.21 -46.05 -4.33
CA CYS A 8 -3.62 -44.66 -4.19
C CYS A 8 -2.34 -43.80 -4.05
N LEU A 9 -1.73 -43.42 -5.18
CA LEU A 9 -0.65 -42.44 -5.20
C LEU A 9 -1.26 -41.05 -5.02
N ALA A 10 -1.46 -40.63 -3.77
CA ALA A 10 -1.80 -39.25 -3.46
C ALA A 10 -0.58 -38.36 -3.72
N LEU A 11 -0.45 -37.86 -4.95
CA LEU A 11 0.50 -36.81 -5.29
C LEU A 11 0.03 -35.52 -4.59
N ALA A 12 0.59 -35.24 -3.41
CA ALA A 12 0.34 -33.99 -2.69
C ALA A 12 0.98 -32.84 -3.49
N LEU A 13 0.16 -32.17 -4.29
CA LEU A 13 0.54 -30.98 -5.04
C LEU A 13 0.81 -29.85 -4.03
N ALA A 14 2.08 -29.64 -3.67
CA ALA A 14 2.49 -28.53 -2.82
C ALA A 14 2.38 -27.22 -3.62
N LEU A 15 1.20 -26.60 -3.62
CA LEU A 15 1.03 -25.25 -4.14
C LEU A 15 1.82 -24.28 -3.25
N PRO A 16 2.73 -23.46 -3.80
CA PRO A 16 3.41 -22.46 -3.01
C PRO A 16 2.39 -21.42 -2.52
N ILE A 17 2.27 -21.28 -1.20
CA ILE A 17 1.50 -20.19 -0.61
C ILE A 17 2.38 -18.95 -0.67
N VAL A 18 2.24 -18.16 -1.73
CA VAL A 18 2.84 -16.83 -1.80
C VAL A 18 2.04 -15.90 -0.89
N ALA A 19 2.63 -15.53 0.25
CA ALA A 19 2.04 -14.54 1.14
C ALA A 19 2.22 -13.14 0.52
N SER A 20 1.20 -12.65 -0.19
CA SER A 20 1.19 -11.27 -0.68
C SER A 20 0.99 -10.31 0.49
N ALA A 21 1.72 -9.20 0.50
CA ALA A 21 1.49 -8.12 1.45
C ALA A 21 0.03 -7.64 1.32
N GLN A 22 -0.76 -7.76 2.40
CA GLN A 22 -2.17 -7.34 2.38
C GLN A 22 -2.26 -5.85 2.04
N ALA A 23 -2.92 -5.51 0.93
CA ALA A 23 -3.15 -4.13 0.55
C ALA A 23 -3.93 -3.41 1.65
N ARG A 24 -3.53 -2.17 1.94
CA ARG A 24 -4.17 -1.33 2.95
C ARG A 24 -4.42 0.03 2.35
N THR A 25 -5.68 0.47 2.46
CA THR A 25 -6.09 1.80 2.05
C THR A 25 -5.29 2.87 2.80
N PRO A 26 -5.06 4.04 2.19
CA PRO A 26 -4.40 5.15 2.85
C PRO A 26 -5.13 5.63 4.10
N TYR A 27 -4.35 5.92 5.13
CA TYR A 27 -4.82 6.50 6.40
C TYR A 27 -3.78 7.45 6.98
N LEU A 28 -4.24 8.35 7.85
CA LEU A 28 -3.41 9.39 8.46
C LEU A 28 -2.88 8.93 9.84
N GLN A 29 -1.63 9.26 10.12
CA GLN A 29 -0.96 9.04 11.40
C GLN A 29 -0.12 10.27 11.79
N THR A 30 0.19 10.38 13.10
CA THR A 30 1.11 11.39 13.65
C THR A 30 0.78 12.81 13.20
N LEU A 31 -0.47 13.24 13.44
CA LEU A 31 -0.88 14.61 13.14
C LEU A 31 -0.19 15.59 14.10
N THR A 32 0.37 16.65 13.55
CA THR A 32 0.80 17.86 14.26
C THR A 32 0.14 19.08 13.60
N PRO A 33 0.22 20.28 14.20
CA PRO A 33 -0.32 21.48 13.56
C PRO A 33 0.23 21.78 12.16
N THR A 34 1.43 21.26 11.83
CA THR A 34 2.13 21.57 10.58
C THR A 34 2.53 20.34 9.75
N SER A 35 2.10 19.15 10.15
CA SER A 35 2.39 17.93 9.40
C SER A 35 1.44 16.78 9.69
N VAL A 36 1.40 15.82 8.76
CA VAL A 36 0.72 14.53 8.92
C VAL A 36 1.47 13.46 8.14
N THR A 37 1.40 12.21 8.59
CA THR A 37 1.96 11.06 7.86
C THR A 37 0.84 10.28 7.19
N VAL A 38 0.94 10.07 5.88
CA VAL A 38 0.06 9.18 5.12
C VAL A 38 0.71 7.81 5.05
N VAL A 39 -0.03 6.80 5.48
CA VAL A 39 0.44 5.40 5.50
C VAL A 39 -0.48 4.53 4.67
N PHE A 40 0.09 3.70 3.81
CA PHE A 40 -0.63 2.73 3.01
C PHE A 40 0.26 1.56 2.64
N ARG A 41 -0.36 0.49 2.12
CA ARG A 41 0.36 -0.70 1.68
C ARG A 41 -0.18 -1.17 0.34
N THR A 42 0.73 -1.50 -0.57
CA THR A 42 0.42 -2.07 -1.88
C THR A 42 0.83 -3.53 -1.94
N ALA A 43 0.19 -4.30 -2.82
CA ALA A 43 0.55 -5.70 -3.05
C ALA A 43 1.90 -5.83 -3.78
N GLY A 44 2.16 -4.94 -4.74
CA GLY A 44 3.43 -4.84 -5.46
C GLY A 44 4.38 -3.81 -4.85
N ALA A 45 5.68 -4.03 -5.07
CA ALA A 45 6.72 -3.07 -4.75
C ALA A 45 6.68 -1.91 -5.74
N GLY A 46 6.77 -0.68 -5.26
CA GLY A 46 6.78 0.52 -6.10
C GLY A 46 7.20 1.74 -5.30
N ARG A 47 7.18 2.92 -5.93
CA ARG A 47 7.40 4.19 -5.24
C ARG A 47 6.06 4.80 -4.86
N GLY A 48 5.83 5.02 -3.56
CA GLY A 48 4.66 5.73 -3.09
C GLY A 48 4.70 7.22 -3.45
N ARG A 49 3.54 7.80 -3.77
CA ARG A 49 3.38 9.22 -4.11
C ARG A 49 2.16 9.77 -3.38
N VAL A 50 2.30 10.95 -2.77
CA VAL A 50 1.16 11.64 -2.17
C VAL A 50 1.11 13.08 -2.67
N CYS A 51 0.07 13.40 -3.43
CA CYS A 51 -0.28 14.78 -3.77
C CYS A 51 -1.27 15.31 -2.73
N PHE A 52 -1.18 16.58 -2.38
CA PHE A 52 -2.09 17.23 -1.44
C PHE A 52 -2.30 18.71 -1.76
N GLY A 53 -3.41 19.30 -1.29
CA GLY A 53 -3.79 20.68 -1.54
C GLY A 53 -5.00 21.12 -0.73
N GLU A 54 -5.32 22.41 -0.73
CA GLU A 54 -6.46 22.97 0.03
C GLU A 54 -7.81 22.81 -0.70
N ALA A 55 -7.78 22.43 -1.99
CA ALA A 55 -8.96 22.09 -2.79
C ALA A 55 -8.82 20.70 -3.42
N PRO A 56 -9.92 19.94 -3.57
CA PRO A 56 -9.87 18.56 -4.06
C PRO A 56 -9.47 18.43 -5.54
N ASP A 57 -9.70 19.48 -6.33
CA ASP A 57 -9.40 19.61 -7.76
C ASP A 57 -8.06 20.33 -8.03
N ALA A 58 -7.37 20.79 -6.98
CA ALA A 58 -6.10 21.51 -7.08
C ALA A 58 -5.06 20.93 -6.10
N LEU A 59 -4.61 19.70 -6.38
CA LEU A 59 -3.51 19.07 -5.64
C LEU A 59 -2.16 19.50 -6.22
N GLY A 60 -1.19 19.75 -5.34
CA GLY A 60 0.17 20.12 -5.75
C GLY A 60 1.03 18.94 -6.23
N ALA A 61 2.32 19.21 -6.40
CA ALA A 61 3.31 18.18 -6.73
C ALA A 61 3.39 17.08 -5.64
N PRO A 62 3.71 15.83 -6.02
CA PRO A 62 3.75 14.72 -5.06
C PRO A 62 4.96 14.82 -4.14
N VAL A 63 4.76 14.42 -2.89
CA VAL A 63 5.84 13.95 -2.02
C VAL A 63 6.10 12.49 -2.34
N LEU A 64 7.35 12.16 -2.66
CA LEU A 64 7.77 10.82 -3.03
C LEU A 64 8.23 10.02 -1.81
N GLY A 65 7.83 8.76 -1.75
CA GLY A 65 8.34 7.77 -0.81
C GLY A 65 9.59 7.06 -1.31
N THR A 66 9.94 6.00 -0.60
CA THR A 66 11.03 5.08 -0.95
C THR A 66 10.67 4.25 -2.18
N ASP A 67 11.65 4.03 -3.06
CA ASP A 67 11.50 3.14 -4.22
C ASP A 67 11.42 1.66 -3.79
N GLY A 68 10.67 0.86 -4.55
CA GLY A 68 10.58 -0.59 -4.33
C GLY A 68 9.94 -1.00 -3.00
N ALA A 69 9.18 -0.12 -2.36
CA ALA A 69 8.50 -0.40 -1.11
C ALA A 69 7.10 -0.98 -1.36
N THR A 70 6.67 -1.91 -0.51
CA THR A 70 5.26 -2.33 -0.40
C THR A 70 4.55 -1.60 0.72
N GLN A 71 5.30 -1.13 1.73
CA GLN A 71 4.80 -0.29 2.81
C GLN A 71 5.28 1.16 2.62
N HIS A 72 4.32 2.08 2.55
CA HIS A 72 4.58 3.48 2.28
C HIS A 72 4.27 4.30 3.52
N VAL A 73 5.22 5.13 3.94
CA VAL A 73 5.12 6.03 5.09
C VAL A 73 5.62 7.40 4.62
N ILE A 74 4.69 8.29 4.26
CA ILE A 74 5.02 9.54 3.59
C ILE A 74 4.56 10.71 4.45
N ARG A 75 5.51 11.54 4.88
CA ARG A 75 5.22 12.71 5.71
C ARG A 75 4.93 13.93 4.83
N LEU A 76 3.75 14.51 5.01
CA LEU A 76 3.36 15.80 4.48
C LEU A 76 3.70 16.86 5.52
N GLY A 77 4.54 17.84 5.16
CA GLY A 77 4.97 18.92 6.04
C GLY A 77 4.54 20.29 5.54
N ALA A 78 4.98 21.33 6.25
CA ALA A 78 4.69 22.74 5.93
C ALA A 78 3.18 23.05 5.81
N LEU A 79 2.35 22.31 6.53
CA LEU A 79 0.91 22.54 6.56
C LEU A 79 0.58 23.76 7.41
N ARG A 80 -0.45 24.51 7.02
CA ARG A 80 -1.01 25.57 7.86
C ARG A 80 -1.88 24.94 8.97
N PRO A 81 -1.71 25.34 10.24
CA PRO A 81 -2.57 24.87 11.32
C PRO A 81 -4.05 25.13 11.05
N ALA A 82 -4.91 24.26 11.60
CA ALA A 82 -6.37 24.36 11.51
C ALA A 82 -6.91 24.55 10.07
N THR A 83 -6.19 24.03 9.08
CA THR A 83 -6.56 24.11 7.65
C THR A 83 -6.89 22.71 7.13
N ARG A 84 -7.97 22.60 6.35
CA ARG A 84 -8.34 21.35 5.69
C ARG A 84 -7.48 21.15 4.45
N TYR A 85 -6.90 19.96 4.34
CA TYR A 85 -6.20 19.52 3.13
C TYR A 85 -6.87 18.27 2.56
N TRP A 86 -6.88 18.18 1.24
CA TRP A 86 -7.24 17.01 0.46
C TRP A 86 -5.96 16.30 0.01
N TYR A 87 -6.02 14.98 -0.17
CA TYR A 87 -4.86 14.21 -0.64
C TYR A 87 -5.26 13.05 -1.54
N ALA A 88 -4.34 12.66 -2.41
CA ALA A 88 -4.41 11.44 -3.20
C ALA A 88 -3.11 10.67 -3.03
N ALA A 89 -3.21 9.38 -2.70
CA ALA A 89 -2.07 8.49 -2.56
C ALA A 89 -2.07 7.45 -3.68
N THR A 90 -0.94 7.31 -4.37
CA THR A 90 -0.75 6.40 -5.51
C THR A 90 0.61 5.73 -5.41
N THR A 91 0.85 4.74 -6.27
CA THR A 91 2.18 4.19 -6.53
C THR A 91 2.50 4.26 -8.00
N ASP A 92 3.77 4.43 -8.35
CA ASP A 92 4.22 4.12 -9.71
C ASP A 92 3.94 2.64 -10.02
N ALA A 93 3.61 2.35 -11.28
CA ALA A 93 3.37 1.00 -11.78
C ALA A 93 4.67 0.20 -11.93
#